data_AF-A0A354CKD4-F1
#
_entry.id   AF-A0A354CKD4-F1
#
_cell.length_a   1.000
_cell.length_b   1.000
_cell.length_c   1.000
_cell.angle_alpha   90.00
_cell.angle_beta   90.00
_cell.angle_gamma   90.00
#
_symmetry.space_group_name_H-M   'P 1'
#
loop_
_entity.id
_entity.type
_entity.pdbx_description
1 polymer ?
#
loop_
_entity_poly.entity_id
_entity_poly.type
_entity_poly.pdbx_seq_one_letter_code
_entity_poly.pdbx_strand_id
1 'polypeptide(L)'
;MSNKKNSRKSSTKSSTMRLRPVWVVVLCILAVLLVILLFRACSKTDDDTSSNASISVIDMNAGVQTIEETRAVEQTSVKIDIPSCKVVVGEKIYVTATVTPANTDRSLQWKSSDDKVFRVSQDGIVEITGTGTAALTATVGNVSDAIVIEGIEKNDSKSQMNLPSYNEVSSSDNTDADSNADNDGQPQQETQAAAARPKTTQAAMPSVKVVSRGLRSYQLADVLGGLGFHSTGDNVFVYGEGDDYSGEIIVQPDVSIIYIKKNSADYESAVQSVLQNLLPDEYTQAWSNYTSAATDRTFILEGRTVRIVTAGNGGHSQIVVYN
;
A
#
# COMPACT_ATOMS: atom_id res chain seq x y z
N MET A 1 77.92 22.31 -41.78
CA MET A 1 78.38 20.91 -41.90
C MET A 1 78.48 20.32 -40.50
N SER A 2 77.92 19.12 -40.32
CA SER A 2 78.10 18.05 -39.30
C SER A 2 78.85 18.38 -37.99
N ASN A 3 78.48 17.87 -36.80
CA ASN A 3 77.98 16.53 -36.52
C ASN A 3 77.39 16.46 -35.10
N LYS A 4 76.39 15.59 -34.95
CA LYS A 4 75.56 15.34 -33.78
C LYS A 4 76.32 14.43 -32.79
N LYS A 5 76.51 14.85 -31.53
CA LYS A 5 77.03 13.98 -30.46
C LYS A 5 75.90 13.28 -29.72
N ASN A 6 76.06 11.97 -29.57
CA ASN A 6 75.14 10.99 -29.01
C ASN A 6 74.85 11.21 -27.51
N SER A 7 73.58 11.06 -27.13
CA SER A 7 73.16 10.66 -25.78
C SER A 7 72.32 9.39 -25.91
N ARG A 8 72.86 8.26 -25.45
CA ARG A 8 72.15 6.98 -25.32
C ARG A 8 71.14 7.10 -24.17
N LYS A 9 69.84 7.01 -24.48
CA LYS A 9 68.80 6.66 -23.50
C LYS A 9 68.48 5.17 -23.65
N SER A 10 68.70 4.41 -22.58
CA SER A 10 68.23 3.03 -22.45
C SER A 10 66.70 3.00 -22.38
N SER A 11 66.06 2.34 -23.33
CA SER A 11 64.62 2.09 -23.32
C SER A 11 64.32 0.83 -22.50
N THR A 12 63.79 1.00 -21.29
CA THR A 12 63.13 -0.05 -20.53
C THR A 12 61.77 -0.29 -21.17
N LYS A 13 61.64 -1.41 -21.91
CA LYS A 13 60.40 -1.82 -22.56
C LYS A 13 59.44 -2.37 -21.50
N SER A 14 58.65 -1.49 -20.87
CA SER A 14 57.51 -1.91 -20.05
C SER A 14 56.43 -2.48 -20.97
N SER A 15 56.31 -3.81 -21.02
CA SER A 15 55.23 -4.49 -21.73
C SER A 15 53.95 -4.33 -20.92
N THR A 16 53.20 -3.26 -21.19
CA THR A 16 51.82 -3.14 -20.71
C THR A 16 50.99 -4.21 -21.40
N MET A 17 50.68 -5.30 -20.68
CA MET A 17 49.76 -6.34 -21.13
C MET A 17 48.36 -5.71 -21.26
N ARG A 18 47.95 -5.41 -22.48
CA ARG A 18 46.56 -5.04 -22.78
C ARG A 18 45.75 -6.33 -22.84
N LEU A 19 45.09 -6.70 -21.74
CA LEU A 19 44.12 -7.79 -21.75
C LEU A 19 42.97 -7.41 -22.69
N ARG A 20 42.71 -8.27 -23.66
CA ARG A 20 41.55 -8.13 -24.55
C ARG A 20 40.28 -8.31 -23.70
N PRO A 21 39.17 -7.63 -24.00
CA PRO A 21 37.96 -7.62 -23.17
C PRO A 21 37.42 -9.02 -22.86
N VAL A 22 37.63 -9.99 -23.75
CA VAL A 22 37.27 -11.40 -23.56
C VAL A 22 37.97 -12.03 -22.35
N TRP A 23 39.25 -11.69 -22.11
CA TRP A 23 40.01 -12.24 -20.99
C TRP A 23 39.63 -11.62 -19.64
N VAL A 24 39.09 -10.39 -19.63
CA VAL A 24 38.54 -9.76 -18.43
C VAL A 24 37.25 -10.47 -18.02
N VAL A 25 36.39 -10.80 -18.98
CA VAL A 25 35.14 -11.54 -18.74
C VAL A 25 35.42 -12.95 -18.20
N VAL A 26 36.42 -13.65 -18.76
CA VAL A 26 36.82 -15.00 -18.28
C VAL A 26 37.36 -14.95 -16.84
N LEU A 27 38.15 -13.92 -16.49
CA LEU A 27 38.65 -13.73 -15.13
C LEU A 27 37.52 -13.42 -14.14
N CYS A 28 36.53 -12.61 -14.52
CA CYS A 28 35.37 -12.33 -13.69
C CYS A 28 34.51 -13.59 -13.47
N ILE A 29 34.31 -14.43 -14.49
CA ILE A 29 33.58 -15.70 -14.37
C ILE A 29 34.32 -16.66 -13.43
N LEU A 30 35.65 -16.76 -13.54
CA LEU A 30 36.46 -17.59 -12.64
C LEU A 30 36.42 -17.09 -11.19
N ALA A 31 36.39 -15.77 -10.97
CA ALA A 31 36.26 -15.18 -9.63
C ALA A 31 34.88 -15.48 -9.02
N VAL A 32 33.79 -15.38 -9.79
CA VAL A 32 32.43 -15.71 -9.34
C VAL A 32 32.30 -17.20 -9.03
N LEU A 33 32.90 -18.08 -9.84
CA LEU A 33 32.92 -19.52 -9.57
C LEU A 33 33.69 -19.86 -8.29
N LEU A 34 34.77 -19.13 -8.00
CA LEU A 34 35.56 -19.31 -6.76
C LEU A 34 34.80 -18.83 -5.52
N VAL A 35 34.00 -17.76 -5.62
CA VAL A 35 33.08 -17.31 -4.56
C VAL A 35 31.96 -18.31 -4.32
N ILE A 36 31.38 -18.90 -5.38
CA ILE A 36 30.35 -19.94 -5.27
C ILE A 36 30.90 -21.23 -4.63
N LEU A 37 32.16 -21.58 -4.90
CA LEU A 37 32.84 -22.71 -4.25
C LEU A 37 33.15 -22.44 -2.78
N LEU A 38 33.47 -21.19 -2.40
CA LEU A 38 33.63 -20.80 -1.00
C LEU A 38 32.30 -20.81 -0.23
N PHE A 39 31.18 -20.48 -0.88
CA PHE A 39 29.83 -20.62 -0.28
C PHE A 39 29.42 -22.10 -0.07
N ARG A 40 29.91 -23.05 -0.87
CA ARG A 40 29.66 -24.49 -0.67
C ARG A 40 30.52 -25.13 0.42
N ALA A 41 31.53 -24.44 0.94
CA ALA A 41 32.37 -24.90 2.05
C ALA A 41 31.83 -24.49 3.44
N CYS A 42 30.70 -23.78 3.50
CA CYS A 42 30.06 -23.37 4.75
C CYS A 42 28.58 -23.78 4.80
N SER A 43 28.29 -25.08 4.67
CA SER A 43 27.01 -25.64 5.09
C SER A 43 27.11 -27.16 5.30
N LYS A 44 27.69 -27.55 6.44
CA LYS A 44 27.43 -28.77 7.21
C LYS A 44 27.81 -28.42 8.65
N THR A 45 27.02 -28.70 9.68
CA THR A 45 26.04 -29.78 9.89
C THR A 45 25.26 -29.37 11.12
N ASP A 46 23.95 -29.61 11.15
CA ASP A 46 23.25 -30.10 12.34
C ASP A 46 22.02 -30.85 11.81
N ASP A 47 22.14 -32.18 11.72
CA ASP A 47 21.03 -33.08 11.40
C ASP A 47 20.22 -33.32 12.68
N ASP A 48 18.93 -32.98 12.63
CA ASP A 48 17.94 -33.37 13.63
C ASP A 48 17.71 -34.89 13.61
N THR A 49 17.77 -35.55 14.76
CA THR A 49 17.02 -36.79 15.00
C THR A 49 16.62 -36.92 16.47
N SER A 50 15.32 -36.68 16.68
CA SER A 50 14.41 -37.40 17.59
C SER A 50 14.88 -37.68 19.03
N SER A 51 14.25 -36.94 19.93
CA SER A 51 13.83 -37.35 21.27
C SER A 51 13.80 -38.86 21.55
N ASN A 52 14.58 -39.28 22.54
CA ASN A 52 14.21 -40.32 23.50
C ASN A 52 14.88 -40.07 24.86
N ALA A 53 14.10 -40.32 25.89
CA ALA A 53 14.27 -39.90 27.28
C ALA A 53 15.61 -40.31 27.93
N SER A 54 16.08 -39.43 28.82
CA SER A 54 16.62 -39.87 30.11
C SER A 54 16.04 -38.98 31.21
N ILE A 55 15.01 -39.50 31.89
CA ILE A 55 14.56 -38.98 33.18
C ILE A 55 15.64 -39.35 34.19
N SER A 56 16.29 -38.36 34.80
CA SER A 56 16.92 -38.56 36.10
C SER A 56 15.96 -38.04 37.15
N VAL A 57 15.39 -38.97 37.93
CA VAL A 57 14.54 -38.63 39.07
C VAL A 57 15.47 -38.17 40.19
N ILE A 58 15.43 -36.89 40.55
CA ILE A 58 15.78 -36.45 41.90
C ILE A 58 14.73 -35.42 42.32
N ASP A 59 13.84 -35.86 43.20
CA ASP A 59 12.72 -35.14 43.73
C ASP A 59 13.19 -34.32 44.95
N MET A 60 13.12 -32.98 44.88
CA MET A 60 13.11 -32.09 46.05
C MET A 60 12.24 -30.86 45.75
N ASN A 61 10.94 -31.02 46.00
CA ASN A 61 9.97 -30.02 46.45
C ASN A 61 10.56 -28.68 46.96
N ALA A 62 10.69 -27.68 46.07
CA ALA A 62 10.63 -26.23 46.34
C ALA A 62 10.56 -25.50 44.98
N GLY A 63 9.60 -24.58 44.83
CA GLY A 63 9.08 -24.18 43.53
C GLY A 63 9.99 -23.37 42.59
N VAL A 64 9.63 -23.41 41.31
CA VAL A 64 9.76 -22.32 40.33
C VAL A 64 8.58 -22.48 39.37
N GLN A 65 7.64 -21.53 39.36
CA GLN A 65 6.65 -21.44 38.29
C GLN A 65 7.41 -20.93 37.06
N THR A 66 7.59 -21.79 36.06
CA THR A 66 8.08 -21.38 34.73
C THR A 66 7.02 -20.46 34.13
N ILE A 67 7.28 -19.16 34.15
CA ILE A 67 6.48 -18.19 33.41
C ILE A 67 6.93 -18.34 31.96
N GLU A 68 6.15 -19.06 31.16
CA GLU A 68 6.23 -18.99 29.69
C GLU A 68 5.91 -17.54 29.31
N GLU A 69 6.94 -16.70 29.21
CA GLU A 69 6.81 -15.35 28.67
C GLU A 69 6.43 -15.50 27.20
N THR A 70 5.13 -15.59 26.96
CA THR A 70 4.53 -15.54 25.63
C THR A 70 4.81 -14.15 25.11
N ARG A 71 5.93 -13.99 24.39
CA ARG A 71 6.26 -12.73 23.72
C ARG A 71 5.19 -12.49 22.66
N ALA A 72 4.20 -11.68 22.99
CA ALA A 72 3.23 -11.19 22.03
C ALA A 72 4.03 -10.51 20.90
N VAL A 73 3.92 -11.03 19.69
CA VAL A 73 4.43 -10.32 18.52
C VAL A 73 3.56 -9.08 18.40
N GLU A 74 4.05 -7.92 18.86
CA GLU A 74 3.34 -6.67 18.65
C GLU A 74 3.24 -6.46 17.13
N GLN A 75 2.03 -6.58 16.62
CA GLN A 75 1.73 -6.39 15.22
C GLN A 75 2.12 -4.97 14.85
N THR A 76 3.02 -4.82 13.86
CA THR A 76 3.35 -3.49 13.35
C THR A 76 2.11 -2.90 12.68
N SER A 77 1.74 -1.66 12.98
CA SER A 77 0.73 -0.91 12.25
C SER A 77 1.34 0.37 11.69
N VAL A 78 0.76 0.88 10.61
CA VAL A 78 1.07 2.17 10.01
C VAL A 78 -0.24 2.91 9.79
N LYS A 79 -0.27 4.21 10.08
CA LYS A 79 -1.41 5.08 9.87
C LYS A 79 -0.95 6.44 9.35
N ILE A 80 -1.48 6.90 8.23
CA ILE A 80 -1.28 8.25 7.72
C ILE A 80 -2.05 9.21 8.64
N ASP A 81 -1.37 10.25 9.11
CA ASP A 81 -1.88 11.10 10.20
C ASP A 81 -2.90 12.15 9.73
N ILE A 82 -3.33 12.07 8.47
CA ILE A 82 -4.40 12.89 7.91
C ILE A 82 -5.43 12.00 7.19
N PRO A 83 -6.72 12.36 7.18
CA PRO A 83 -7.72 11.74 6.33
C PRO A 83 -7.56 12.09 4.85
N SER A 84 -8.35 11.44 4.00
CA SER A 84 -8.54 11.82 2.60
C SER A 84 -8.95 13.29 2.47
N CYS A 85 -8.38 14.00 1.50
CA CYS A 85 -8.56 15.46 1.36
C CYS A 85 -8.46 15.94 -0.09
N LYS A 86 -8.97 17.14 -0.35
CA LYS A 86 -8.73 17.89 -1.59
C LYS A 86 -7.70 19.00 -1.40
N VAL A 87 -6.88 19.23 -2.42
CA VAL A 87 -5.75 20.18 -2.40
C VAL A 87 -5.63 20.91 -3.74
N VAL A 88 -5.28 22.19 -3.72
CA VAL A 88 -5.18 22.98 -4.96
C VAL A 88 -3.93 22.60 -5.74
N VAL A 89 -4.06 22.50 -7.07
CA VAL A 89 -2.93 22.23 -7.98
C VAL A 89 -1.82 23.27 -7.80
N GLY A 90 -0.57 22.79 -7.71
CA GLY A 90 0.62 23.61 -7.46
C GLY A 90 0.96 23.80 -5.97
N GLU A 91 0.06 23.42 -5.05
CA GLU A 91 0.37 23.41 -3.62
C GLU A 91 1.24 22.20 -3.24
N LYS A 92 1.94 22.35 -2.11
CA LYS A 92 2.67 21.28 -1.44
C LYS A 92 2.10 21.07 -0.06
N ILE A 93 1.86 19.81 0.29
CA ILE A 93 1.44 19.42 1.63
C ILE A 93 2.48 18.48 2.24
N TYR A 94 2.47 18.42 3.56
CA TYR A 94 3.34 17.53 4.32
C TYR A 94 2.47 16.45 4.95
N VAL A 95 2.82 15.19 4.72
CA VAL A 95 2.13 14.04 5.28
C VAL A 95 3.09 13.28 6.18
N THR A 96 2.59 12.84 7.33
CA THR A 96 3.30 11.95 8.24
C THR A 96 2.51 10.65 8.40
N ALA A 97 3.18 9.61 8.89
CA ALA A 97 2.52 8.39 9.29
C ALA A 97 3.03 7.94 10.66
N THR A 98 2.10 7.62 11.56
CA THR A 98 2.39 6.98 12.84
C THR A 98 2.62 5.49 12.63
N VAL A 99 3.75 4.98 13.13
CA VAL A 99 4.10 3.55 13.11
C VAL A 99 4.13 3.02 14.53
N THR A 100 3.43 1.90 14.78
CA THR A 100 3.38 1.28 16.11
C THR A 100 3.85 -0.17 16.04
N PRO A 101 4.81 -0.60 16.88
CA PRO A 101 5.62 0.22 17.78
C PRO A 101 6.56 1.15 16.99
N ALA A 102 6.88 2.31 17.56
CA ALA A 102 7.68 3.35 16.89
C ALA A 102 9.10 2.90 16.50
N ASN A 103 9.64 1.89 17.20
CA ASN A 103 11.00 1.37 17.00
C ASN A 103 10.98 0.17 16.06
N THR A 104 10.57 0.38 14.80
CA THR A 104 10.73 -0.62 13.74
C THR A 104 12.08 -0.44 13.05
N ASP A 105 12.82 -1.53 12.80
CA ASP A 105 14.04 -1.51 11.97
C ASP A 105 13.73 -1.30 10.48
N ARG A 106 12.45 -1.09 10.12
CA ARG A 106 11.95 -0.97 8.74
C ARG A 106 11.69 0.49 8.37
N SER A 107 12.09 0.85 7.15
CA SER A 107 11.84 2.18 6.60
C SER A 107 10.40 2.35 6.12
N LEU A 108 9.82 3.52 6.40
CA LEU A 108 8.57 3.99 5.79
C LEU A 108 8.77 4.31 4.31
N GLN A 109 7.87 3.82 3.47
CA GLN A 109 7.88 4.05 2.02
C GLN A 109 6.57 4.71 1.59
N TRP A 110 6.68 5.76 0.77
CA TRP A 110 5.54 6.46 0.19
C TRP A 110 5.38 6.14 -1.29
N LYS A 111 4.13 6.04 -1.76
CA LYS A 111 3.81 5.82 -3.17
C LYS A 111 2.56 6.58 -3.60
N SER A 112 2.61 7.20 -4.78
CA SER A 112 1.43 7.70 -5.49
C SER A 112 0.91 6.65 -6.46
N SER A 113 -0.40 6.56 -6.60
CA SER A 113 -1.04 5.80 -7.68
C SER A 113 -1.10 6.58 -9.00
N ASP A 114 -0.97 7.91 -8.99
CA ASP A 114 -0.90 8.75 -10.20
C ASP A 114 0.00 9.98 -10.01
N ASP A 115 1.21 9.91 -10.56
CA ASP A 115 2.17 11.03 -10.56
C ASP A 115 1.69 12.26 -11.37
N LYS A 116 0.63 12.13 -12.18
CA LYS A 116 -0.01 13.25 -12.88
C LYS A 116 -1.00 14.03 -12.00
N VAL A 117 -1.44 13.44 -10.88
CA VAL A 117 -2.26 14.13 -9.88
C VAL A 117 -1.37 14.68 -8.78
N PHE A 118 -0.50 13.84 -8.19
CA PHE A 118 0.51 14.29 -7.25
C PHE A 118 1.73 13.37 -7.23
N ARG A 119 2.87 13.92 -6.82
CA ARG A 119 4.10 13.18 -6.50
C ARG A 119 4.39 13.27 -5.02
N VAL A 120 4.99 12.23 -4.45
CA VAL A 120 5.39 12.18 -3.04
C VAL A 120 6.88 11.88 -2.92
N SER A 121 7.59 12.63 -2.06
CA SER A 121 8.99 12.38 -1.72
C SER A 121 9.14 11.30 -0.65
N GLN A 122 10.36 10.82 -0.43
CA GLN A 122 10.66 9.89 0.68
C GLN A 122 10.37 10.51 2.06
N ASP A 123 10.45 11.83 2.18
CA ASP A 123 10.19 12.57 3.42
C ASP A 123 8.70 12.92 3.63
N GLY A 124 7.80 12.41 2.78
CA GLY A 124 6.36 12.71 2.90
C GLY A 124 5.97 14.11 2.40
N ILE A 125 6.73 14.70 1.47
CA ILE A 125 6.33 15.95 0.81
C ILE A 125 5.51 15.61 -0.44
N VAL A 126 4.24 15.97 -0.44
CA VAL A 126 3.32 15.75 -1.55
C VAL A 126 3.19 17.04 -2.36
N GLU A 127 3.50 16.98 -3.66
CA GLU A 127 3.35 18.08 -4.62
C GLU A 127 2.18 17.78 -5.57
N ILE A 128 1.16 18.64 -5.59
CA ILE A 128 -0.01 18.46 -6.45
C ILE A 128 0.32 18.94 -7.86
N THR A 129 0.39 18.00 -8.79
CA THR A 129 0.85 18.23 -10.17
C THR A 129 -0.30 18.45 -11.16
N GLY A 130 -1.51 18.00 -10.84
CA GLY A 130 -2.66 18.11 -11.73
C GLY A 130 -3.98 17.80 -11.06
N THR A 131 -5.07 18.04 -11.78
CA THR A 131 -6.42 17.73 -11.29
C THR A 131 -6.74 16.24 -11.40
N GLY A 132 -7.61 15.77 -10.52
CA GLY A 132 -8.04 14.37 -10.47
C GLY A 132 -7.79 13.73 -9.12
N THR A 133 -8.01 12.43 -9.03
CA THR A 133 -7.92 11.69 -7.77
C THR A 133 -6.82 10.63 -7.82
N ALA A 134 -6.02 10.57 -6.76
CA ALA A 134 -4.99 9.55 -6.59
C ALA A 134 -4.92 9.06 -5.13
N ALA A 135 -4.66 7.78 -4.96
CA ALA A 135 -4.31 7.20 -3.66
C ALA A 135 -2.84 7.47 -3.32
N LEU A 136 -2.60 7.90 -2.07
CA LEU A 136 -1.31 7.94 -1.40
C LEU A 136 -1.19 6.71 -0.51
N THR A 137 -0.11 5.93 -0.65
CA THR A 137 0.15 4.74 0.17
C THR A 137 1.41 4.91 0.99
N ALA A 138 1.31 4.63 2.29
CA ALA A 138 2.41 4.48 3.24
C ALA A 138 2.63 2.99 3.53
N THR A 139 3.85 2.49 3.43
CA THR A 139 4.17 1.07 3.64
C THR A 139 5.37 0.90 4.57
N VAL A 140 5.24 0.02 5.56
CA VAL A 140 6.31 -0.42 6.48
C VAL A 140 6.32 -1.94 6.53
N GLY A 141 7.33 -2.58 5.92
CA GLY A 141 7.33 -4.04 5.81
C GLY A 141 6.11 -4.54 5.01
N ASN A 142 5.25 -5.33 5.64
CA ASN A 142 4.05 -5.91 5.03
C ASN A 142 2.76 -5.18 5.41
N VAL A 143 2.84 -4.09 6.19
CA VAL A 143 1.68 -3.30 6.57
C VAL A 143 1.67 -1.97 5.83
N SER A 144 0.48 -1.55 5.44
CA SER A 144 0.29 -0.33 4.67
C SER A 144 -0.93 0.45 5.15
N ASP A 145 -0.93 1.75 4.90
CA ASP A 145 -2.11 2.60 5.00
C ASP A 145 -2.25 3.42 3.73
N ALA A 146 -3.47 3.84 3.39
CA ALA A 146 -3.69 4.67 2.21
C ALA A 146 -4.86 5.63 2.38
N ILE A 147 -4.69 6.82 1.81
CA ILE A 147 -5.70 7.87 1.75
C ILE A 147 -5.88 8.35 0.32
N VAL A 148 -6.98 9.05 0.07
CA VAL A 148 -7.24 9.67 -1.22
C VAL A 148 -6.88 11.15 -1.18
N ILE A 149 -6.10 11.60 -2.17
CA ILE A 149 -5.83 13.02 -2.42
C ILE A 149 -6.44 13.40 -3.76
N GLU A 150 -7.29 14.42 -3.73
CA GLU A 150 -7.88 15.01 -4.93
C GLU A 150 -7.21 16.36 -5.25
N GLY A 151 -6.59 16.45 -6.43
CA GLY A 151 -6.11 17.70 -7.00
C GLY A 151 -7.27 18.49 -7.61
N ILE A 152 -7.44 19.74 -7.18
CA ILE A 152 -8.49 20.66 -7.64
C ILE A 152 -7.90 21.96 -8.20
N GLU A 153 -8.57 22.58 -9.17
CA GLU A 153 -8.08 23.83 -9.79
C GLU A 153 -8.08 25.02 -8.81
N LYS A 154 -9.03 25.04 -7.87
CA LYS A 154 -9.24 26.11 -6.89
C LYS A 154 -10.10 25.62 -5.73
N ASN A 155 -10.00 26.26 -4.57
CA ASN A 155 -10.68 25.85 -3.32
C ASN A 155 -12.21 25.67 -3.44
N ASP A 156 -12.87 26.53 -4.22
CA ASP A 156 -14.33 26.51 -4.39
C ASP A 156 -14.81 25.40 -5.34
N SER A 157 -13.90 24.64 -5.96
CA SER A 157 -14.27 23.51 -6.82
C SER A 157 -14.91 22.41 -5.98
N LYS A 158 -16.03 21.89 -6.49
CA LYS A 158 -16.68 20.70 -5.92
C LYS A 158 -15.73 19.51 -6.04
N SER A 159 -15.51 18.83 -4.92
CA SER A 159 -14.80 17.56 -4.90
C SER A 159 -15.62 16.48 -5.58
N GLN A 160 -14.98 15.66 -6.42
CA GLN A 160 -15.59 14.49 -7.03
C GLN A 160 -16.04 13.46 -5.97
N MET A 161 -15.34 13.40 -4.83
CA MET A 161 -15.59 12.47 -3.73
C MET A 161 -16.16 13.15 -2.47
N ASN A 162 -16.55 14.42 -2.56
CA ASN A 162 -17.00 15.23 -1.43
C ASN A 162 -15.99 15.27 -0.25
N LEU A 163 -14.69 15.32 -0.58
CA LEU A 163 -13.59 15.38 0.39
C LEU A 163 -13.42 16.78 0.99
N PRO A 164 -13.01 16.87 2.28
CA PRO A 164 -12.69 18.14 2.94
C PRO A 164 -11.41 18.77 2.39
N SER A 165 -11.23 20.08 2.56
CA SER A 165 -9.97 20.74 2.18
C SER A 165 -8.85 20.35 3.14
N TYR A 166 -7.64 20.12 2.62
CA TYR A 166 -6.47 19.85 3.46
C TYR A 166 -6.22 20.93 4.53
N ASN A 167 -6.48 22.20 4.22
CA ASN A 167 -6.28 23.29 5.19
C ASN A 167 -7.29 23.24 6.35
N GLU A 168 -8.50 22.72 6.12
CA GLU A 168 -9.50 22.50 7.17
C GLU A 168 -9.13 21.32 8.06
N VAL A 169 -8.55 20.27 7.46
CA VAL A 169 -8.17 19.05 8.15
C VAL A 169 -6.89 19.23 8.96
N SER A 170 -5.85 19.85 8.37
CA SER A 170 -4.54 20.05 9.03
C SER A 170 -4.56 21.07 10.17
N SER A 171 -5.57 21.94 10.22
CA SER A 171 -5.76 22.90 11.33
C SER A 171 -6.56 22.33 12.50
N SER A 172 -7.21 21.17 12.34
CA SER A 172 -8.03 20.56 13.40
C SER A 172 -7.22 19.93 14.55
N ASP A 173 -5.89 19.88 14.46
CA ASP A 173 -4.99 19.51 15.57
C ASP A 173 -4.61 20.69 16.48
N ASN A 174 -5.23 21.86 16.32
CA ASN A 174 -5.01 23.01 17.20
C ASN A 174 -6.33 23.71 17.54
N THR A 175 -7.05 23.20 18.54
CA THR A 175 -7.69 23.97 19.64
C THR A 175 -8.57 23.07 20.50
N ASP A 176 -8.11 22.77 21.72
CA ASP A 176 -9.02 22.62 22.85
C ASP A 176 -9.41 24.02 23.36
N ALA A 177 -10.70 24.19 23.66
CA ALA A 177 -11.34 25.24 24.47
C ALA A 177 -11.37 26.69 23.93
N ASP A 178 -12.53 27.14 23.43
CA ASP A 178 -13.39 28.08 24.18
C ASP A 178 -14.83 28.08 23.65
N SER A 179 -15.74 28.26 24.59
CA SER A 179 -17.17 28.45 24.52
C SER A 179 -17.61 29.84 24.00
N ASN A 180 -18.92 29.94 23.72
CA ASN A 180 -19.74 31.12 23.41
C ASN A 180 -19.86 31.45 21.91
N ALA A 181 -20.99 31.10 21.29
CA ALA A 181 -22.26 31.84 21.28
C ALA A 181 -22.19 33.04 20.33
N ASP A 182 -22.92 32.94 19.22
CA ASP A 182 -24.00 33.90 19.00
C ASP A 182 -25.08 33.34 18.08
N ASN A 183 -26.30 33.58 18.53
CA ASN A 183 -27.58 33.24 17.96
C ASN A 183 -28.19 34.56 17.50
N ASP A 184 -28.59 34.64 16.24
CA ASP A 184 -29.52 35.66 15.73
C ASP A 184 -30.19 35.00 14.53
N GLY A 185 -31.50 34.90 14.39
CA GLY A 185 -32.63 35.45 15.14
C GLY A 185 -33.83 35.17 14.24
N GLN A 186 -34.66 34.22 14.65
CA GLN A 186 -36.01 33.98 14.11
C GLN A 186 -36.86 35.28 14.24
N PRO A 187 -37.99 35.47 13.53
CA PRO A 187 -39.26 34.83 13.97
C PRO A 187 -40.32 34.68 12.85
N GLN A 188 -41.51 34.09 12.99
CA GLN A 188 -42.24 33.17 13.86
C GLN A 188 -43.65 33.04 13.24
N GLN A 189 -44.35 31.94 13.52
CA GLN A 189 -45.74 31.87 14.04
C GLN A 189 -46.18 30.39 14.01
N GLU A 190 -46.23 29.69 15.15
CA GLU A 190 -47.38 29.59 16.08
C GLU A 190 -48.62 28.93 15.40
N THR A 191 -49.31 27.89 15.90
CA THR A 191 -49.47 27.41 17.28
C THR A 191 -50.35 26.13 17.32
N GLN A 192 -50.11 25.31 18.36
CA GLN A 192 -50.99 24.38 19.12
C GLN A 192 -51.35 22.94 18.69
N ALA A 193 -51.32 22.13 19.76
CA ALA A 193 -51.42 20.69 19.93
C ALA A 193 -52.85 20.11 19.89
N ALA A 194 -52.97 18.79 19.66
CA ALA A 194 -53.43 17.83 20.67
C ALA A 194 -53.71 16.42 20.08
N ALA A 195 -53.11 15.42 20.74
CA ALA A 195 -53.68 14.14 21.16
C ALA A 195 -54.17 13.05 20.17
N ALA A 196 -53.93 11.81 20.64
CA ALA A 196 -54.59 10.55 20.35
C ALA A 196 -54.03 9.67 19.21
N ARG A 197 -53.37 8.59 19.65
CA ARG A 197 -53.11 7.38 18.88
C ARG A 197 -54.35 6.47 18.98
N PRO A 198 -54.76 5.83 17.88
CA PRO A 198 -54.92 4.37 17.92
C PRO A 198 -54.13 3.70 16.79
N LYS A 199 -53.51 2.56 17.10
CA LYS A 199 -52.93 1.65 16.11
C LYS A 199 -54.06 0.97 15.35
N THR A 200 -54.08 1.11 14.04
CA THR A 200 -54.70 0.12 13.15
C THR A 200 -53.85 -0.04 11.90
N THR A 201 -53.53 -1.30 11.63
CA THR A 201 -52.60 -1.82 10.63
C THR A 201 -52.95 -1.36 9.22
N GLN A 202 -52.03 -0.65 8.56
CA GLN A 202 -51.97 -0.58 7.10
C GLN A 202 -50.64 -1.21 6.68
N ALA A 203 -50.73 -2.33 5.96
CA ALA A 203 -49.59 -2.99 5.34
C ALA A 203 -48.97 -2.00 4.35
N ALA A 204 -47.92 -1.30 4.80
CA ALA A 204 -47.06 -0.51 3.95
C ALA A 204 -46.06 -1.48 3.31
N MET A 205 -46.11 -1.50 1.97
CA MET A 205 -45.19 -2.21 1.10
C MET A 205 -43.73 -1.94 1.51
N PRO A 206 -42.82 -2.92 1.41
CA PRO A 206 -41.44 -2.73 1.83
C PRO A 206 -40.85 -1.52 1.10
N SER A 207 -40.32 -0.58 1.87
CA SER A 207 -39.45 0.46 1.36
C SER A 207 -38.34 -0.24 0.58
N VAL A 208 -38.34 -0.07 -0.73
CA VAL A 208 -37.23 -0.50 -1.58
C VAL A 208 -36.01 0.25 -1.05
N LYS A 209 -35.15 -0.44 -0.29
CA LYS A 209 -33.76 -0.04 -0.14
C LYS A 209 -33.26 0.11 -1.58
N VAL A 210 -32.90 1.32 -1.98
CA VAL A 210 -32.07 1.50 -3.17
C VAL A 210 -30.86 0.60 -2.92
N VAL A 211 -30.76 -0.47 -3.72
CA VAL A 211 -29.65 -1.41 -3.63
C VAL A 211 -28.40 -0.59 -3.94
N SER A 212 -27.56 -0.36 -2.95
CA SER A 212 -26.17 0.05 -3.16
C SER A 212 -25.57 -0.96 -4.13
N ARG A 213 -25.38 -0.59 -5.40
CA ARG A 213 -24.72 -1.46 -6.38
C ARG A 213 -23.22 -1.49 -6.06
N GLY A 214 -22.67 -2.70 -5.98
CA GLY A 214 -21.27 -2.95 -5.62
C GLY A 214 -20.96 -2.66 -4.15
N LEU A 215 -20.05 -3.45 -3.57
CA LEU A 215 -19.48 -3.20 -2.26
C LEU A 215 -18.67 -1.90 -2.28
N ARG A 216 -18.77 -1.09 -1.22
CA ARG A 216 -17.78 -0.04 -0.94
C ARG A 216 -16.46 -0.67 -0.56
N SER A 217 -15.35 0.04 -0.77
CA SER A 217 -14.00 -0.45 -0.45
C SER A 217 -13.90 -1.05 0.95
N TYR A 218 -14.34 -0.34 2.01
CA TYR A 218 -14.32 -0.84 3.39
C TYR A 218 -15.15 -2.11 3.65
N GLN A 219 -16.12 -2.45 2.78
CA GLN A 219 -16.93 -3.65 2.90
C GLN A 219 -16.26 -4.88 2.27
N LEU A 220 -15.18 -4.68 1.52
CA LEU A 220 -14.49 -5.76 0.80
C LEU A 220 -13.81 -6.73 1.77
N ALA A 221 -13.33 -6.25 2.92
CA ALA A 221 -12.68 -7.06 3.95
C ALA A 221 -13.50 -8.31 4.34
N ASP A 222 -14.83 -8.18 4.43
CA ASP A 222 -15.73 -9.25 4.87
C ASP A 222 -15.83 -10.42 3.86
N VAL A 223 -15.49 -10.18 2.59
CA VAL A 223 -15.64 -11.18 1.52
C VAL A 223 -14.30 -11.77 1.05
N LEU A 224 -13.18 -11.09 1.31
CA LEU A 224 -11.86 -11.48 0.80
C LEU A 224 -11.40 -12.87 1.27
N GLY A 225 -11.73 -13.25 2.51
CA GLY A 225 -11.43 -14.59 3.03
C GLY A 225 -12.08 -15.71 2.20
N GLY A 226 -13.32 -15.50 1.75
CA GLY A 226 -14.02 -16.44 0.87
C GLY A 226 -13.47 -16.51 -0.55
N LEU A 227 -12.64 -15.54 -0.94
CA LEU A 227 -11.99 -15.45 -2.25
C LEU A 227 -10.53 -15.95 -2.23
N GLY A 228 -10.08 -16.53 -1.11
CA GLY A 228 -8.73 -17.10 -0.97
C GLY A 228 -7.66 -16.13 -0.49
N PHE A 229 -8.03 -14.92 -0.07
CA PHE A 229 -7.09 -13.98 0.55
C PHE A 229 -7.00 -14.20 2.06
N HIS A 230 -5.81 -14.08 2.62
CA HIS A 230 -5.58 -14.11 4.06
C HIS A 230 -5.19 -12.71 4.56
N SER A 231 -5.75 -12.30 5.69
CA SER A 231 -5.35 -11.04 6.34
C SER A 231 -3.93 -11.19 6.92
N THR A 232 -3.08 -10.20 6.64
CA THR A 232 -1.71 -10.08 7.20
C THR A 232 -1.54 -8.84 8.07
N GLY A 233 -2.65 -8.14 8.29
CA GLY A 233 -2.77 -6.90 9.06
C GLY A 233 -4.21 -6.39 8.96
N ASP A 234 -4.46 -5.20 9.51
CA ASP A 234 -5.83 -4.69 9.68
C ASP A 234 -6.56 -4.42 8.36
N ASN A 235 -5.81 -4.16 7.28
CA ASN A 235 -6.33 -3.73 6.00
C ASN A 235 -5.62 -4.34 4.78
N VAL A 236 -4.62 -5.22 5.00
CA VAL A 236 -3.86 -5.88 3.93
C VAL A 236 -4.24 -7.35 3.85
N PHE A 237 -4.68 -7.77 2.67
CA PHE A 237 -5.14 -9.12 2.38
C PHE A 237 -4.29 -9.71 1.27
N VAL A 238 -3.56 -10.79 1.56
CA VAL A 238 -2.57 -11.38 0.66
C VAL A 238 -3.11 -12.65 0.01
N TYR A 239 -2.72 -12.89 -1.24
CA TYR A 239 -3.00 -14.14 -1.96
C TYR A 239 -1.70 -14.91 -2.26
N GLY A 240 -1.60 -16.13 -1.74
CA GLY A 240 -0.41 -16.99 -1.82
C GLY A 240 0.59 -16.75 -0.68
N GLU A 241 1.44 -17.75 -0.41
CA GLU A 241 2.39 -17.72 0.72
C GLU A 241 3.83 -17.94 0.23
N GLY A 242 4.82 -17.37 0.94
CA GLY A 242 6.24 -17.56 0.63
C GLY A 242 6.62 -17.21 -0.82
N ASP A 243 7.23 -18.15 -1.52
CA ASP A 243 7.64 -18.00 -2.93
C ASP A 243 6.45 -17.95 -3.91
N ASP A 244 5.24 -18.29 -3.47
CA ASP A 244 4.00 -18.29 -4.27
C ASP A 244 3.14 -17.02 -4.07
N TYR A 245 3.68 -15.98 -3.42
CA TYR A 245 3.03 -14.67 -3.30
C TYR A 245 2.63 -14.11 -4.68
N SER A 246 1.33 -14.00 -4.93
CA SER A 246 0.75 -13.60 -6.22
C SER A 246 0.29 -12.13 -6.23
N GLY A 247 -0.10 -11.61 -5.07
CA GLY A 247 -0.44 -10.20 -4.87
C GLY A 247 -1.16 -9.94 -3.56
N GLU A 248 -1.60 -8.70 -3.38
CA GLU A 248 -2.28 -8.23 -2.17
C GLU A 248 -3.36 -7.20 -2.50
N ILE A 249 -4.29 -7.03 -1.56
CA ILE A 249 -5.34 -6.02 -1.61
C ILE A 249 -5.23 -5.17 -0.35
N ILE A 250 -5.10 -3.86 -0.53
CA ILE A 250 -5.24 -2.88 0.53
C ILE A 250 -6.68 -2.35 0.51
N VAL A 251 -7.37 -2.43 1.64
CA VAL A 251 -8.75 -1.98 1.81
C VAL A 251 -8.79 -0.72 2.68
N GLN A 252 -9.37 0.36 2.17
CA GLN A 252 -9.52 1.62 2.91
C GLN A 252 -10.94 2.18 2.80
N PRO A 253 -11.31 3.17 3.63
CA PRO A 253 -12.62 3.82 3.57
C PRO A 253 -13.01 4.29 2.17
N ASP A 254 -12.09 4.85 1.39
CA ASP A 254 -12.39 5.49 0.10
C ASP A 254 -11.75 4.79 -1.12
N VAL A 255 -10.89 3.79 -0.90
CA VAL A 255 -10.12 3.16 -1.99
C VAL A 255 -9.81 1.69 -1.71
N SER A 256 -9.85 0.88 -2.77
CA SER A 256 -9.28 -0.47 -2.80
C SER A 256 -8.13 -0.51 -3.78
N ILE A 257 -6.97 -1.00 -3.33
CA ILE A 257 -5.76 -1.10 -4.17
C ILE A 257 -5.42 -2.57 -4.32
N ILE A 258 -5.58 -3.11 -5.52
CA ILE A 258 -5.28 -4.50 -5.86
C ILE A 258 -3.91 -4.55 -6.53
N TYR A 259 -2.90 -5.07 -5.84
CA TYR A 259 -1.57 -5.30 -6.40
C TYR A 259 -1.50 -6.66 -7.09
N ILE A 260 -0.94 -6.68 -8.29
CA ILE A 260 -0.82 -7.89 -9.10
C ILE A 260 0.66 -8.08 -9.45
N LYS A 261 1.28 -9.13 -8.87
CA LYS A 261 2.69 -9.47 -9.06
C LYS A 261 2.90 -10.61 -10.06
N LYS A 262 2.08 -11.65 -9.97
CA LYS A 262 2.21 -12.86 -10.81
C LYS A 262 0.82 -13.31 -11.28
N ASN A 263 0.73 -13.65 -12.55
CA ASN A 263 -0.50 -14.18 -13.15
C ASN A 263 -0.54 -15.70 -12.98
N SER A 264 -1.19 -16.18 -11.93
CA SER A 264 -1.72 -17.54 -11.89
C SER A 264 -3.21 -17.49 -12.23
N ALA A 265 -3.73 -18.53 -12.91
CA ALA A 265 -5.15 -18.57 -13.30
C ALA A 265 -6.09 -18.45 -12.08
N ASP A 266 -5.69 -19.02 -10.94
CA ASP A 266 -6.45 -18.95 -9.70
C ASP A 266 -6.47 -17.53 -9.14
N TYR A 267 -5.32 -16.83 -9.11
CA TYR A 267 -5.26 -15.46 -8.65
C TYR A 267 -6.02 -14.50 -9.58
N GLU A 268 -5.93 -14.68 -10.90
CA GLU A 268 -6.71 -13.90 -11.86
C GLU A 268 -8.23 -14.07 -11.63
N SER A 269 -8.67 -15.29 -11.32
CA SER A 269 -10.08 -15.58 -11.00
C SER A 269 -10.52 -14.93 -9.68
N ALA A 270 -9.64 -14.94 -8.66
CA ALA A 270 -9.87 -14.27 -7.39
C ALA A 270 -9.97 -12.75 -7.57
N VAL A 271 -9.08 -12.14 -8.34
CA VAL A 271 -9.12 -10.70 -8.65
C VAL A 271 -10.38 -10.33 -9.44
N GLN A 272 -10.78 -11.13 -10.43
CA GLN A 272 -12.04 -10.89 -11.15
C GLN A 272 -13.25 -10.98 -10.20
N SER A 273 -13.24 -11.89 -9.24
CA SER A 273 -14.30 -11.98 -8.21
C SER A 273 -14.31 -10.77 -7.29
N VAL A 274 -13.14 -10.24 -6.93
CA VAL A 274 -13.02 -8.97 -6.19
C VAL A 274 -13.60 -7.82 -7.00
N LEU A 275 -13.23 -7.71 -8.28
CA LEU A 275 -13.77 -6.69 -9.17
C LEU A 275 -15.29 -6.83 -9.34
N GLN A 276 -15.82 -8.04 -9.42
CA GLN A 276 -17.26 -8.28 -9.46
C GLN A 276 -17.97 -7.81 -8.18
N ASN A 277 -17.33 -7.94 -7.02
CA ASN A 277 -17.89 -7.40 -5.77
C ASN A 277 -17.89 -5.86 -5.77
N LEU A 278 -16.86 -5.22 -6.34
CA LEU A 278 -16.74 -3.76 -6.39
C LEU A 278 -17.56 -3.10 -7.52
N LEU A 279 -17.64 -3.78 -8.67
CA LEU A 279 -18.16 -3.33 -9.97
C LEU A 279 -19.02 -4.45 -10.60
N PRO A 280 -20.18 -4.80 -10.03
CA PRO A 280 -20.97 -5.98 -10.42
C PRO A 280 -21.41 -6.02 -11.90
N ASP A 281 -21.66 -4.87 -12.52
CA ASP A 281 -22.14 -4.74 -13.88
C ASP A 281 -20.97 -4.61 -14.88
N GLU A 282 -19.83 -4.04 -14.48
CA GLU A 282 -18.71 -3.66 -15.36
C GLU A 282 -17.33 -4.29 -15.00
N TYR A 283 -17.26 -5.26 -14.09
CA TYR A 283 -15.98 -5.90 -13.71
C TYR A 283 -15.22 -6.53 -14.89
N THR A 284 -15.94 -7.07 -15.88
CA THR A 284 -15.32 -7.67 -17.08
C THR A 284 -14.62 -6.59 -17.92
N GLN A 285 -15.19 -5.38 -17.99
CA GLN A 285 -14.56 -4.25 -18.64
C GLN A 285 -13.35 -3.76 -17.84
N ALA A 286 -13.44 -3.72 -16.50
CA ALA A 286 -12.30 -3.39 -15.64
C ALA A 286 -11.12 -4.36 -15.87
N TRP A 287 -11.40 -5.66 -15.90
CA TRP A 287 -10.41 -6.71 -16.16
C TRP A 287 -9.83 -6.65 -17.57
N SER A 288 -10.67 -6.40 -18.59
CA SER A 288 -10.22 -6.19 -19.98
C SER A 288 -9.31 -4.97 -20.11
N ASN A 289 -9.67 -3.86 -19.43
CA ASN A 289 -8.86 -2.66 -19.41
C ASN A 289 -7.50 -2.90 -18.75
N TYR A 290 -7.46 -3.69 -17.67
CA TYR A 290 -6.23 -4.11 -17.00
C TYR A 290 -5.34 -4.95 -17.93
N THR A 291 -5.86 -6.06 -18.44
CA THR A 291 -5.09 -7.03 -19.24
C THR A 291 -4.56 -6.45 -20.56
N SER A 292 -5.24 -5.44 -21.12
CA SER A 292 -4.82 -4.75 -22.35
C SER A 292 -3.96 -3.50 -22.11
N ALA A 293 -3.67 -3.13 -20.85
CA ALA A 293 -2.94 -1.91 -20.52
C ALA A 293 -1.43 -2.05 -20.77
N ALA A 294 -0.91 -1.23 -21.69
CA ALA A 294 0.54 -1.05 -21.87
C ALA A 294 1.10 0.15 -21.09
N THR A 295 0.21 1.03 -20.62
CA THR A 295 0.52 2.22 -19.81
C THR A 295 -0.61 2.43 -18.82
N ASP A 296 -0.39 3.30 -17.84
CA ASP A 296 -1.44 3.72 -16.91
C ASP A 296 -2.69 4.23 -17.64
N ARG A 297 -3.86 3.89 -17.10
CA ARG A 297 -5.18 4.28 -17.62
C ARG A 297 -6.09 4.65 -16.47
N THR A 298 -6.93 5.67 -16.67
CA THR A 298 -8.01 6.03 -15.74
C THR A 298 -9.32 6.08 -16.51
N PHE A 299 -10.37 5.55 -15.93
CA PHE A 299 -11.71 5.51 -16.51
C PHE A 299 -12.77 5.48 -15.41
N ILE A 300 -14.03 5.73 -15.78
CA ILE A 300 -15.17 5.65 -14.88
C ILE A 300 -15.96 4.38 -15.22
N LEU A 301 -16.19 3.53 -14.22
CA LEU A 301 -17.08 2.36 -14.30
C LEU A 301 -18.08 2.41 -13.15
N GLU A 302 -19.36 2.23 -13.43
CA GLU A 302 -20.46 2.29 -12.45
C GLU A 302 -20.45 3.56 -11.58
N GLY A 303 -19.99 4.67 -12.15
CA GLY A 303 -19.83 5.95 -11.45
C GLY A 303 -18.60 6.04 -10.53
N ARG A 304 -17.77 5.00 -10.49
CA ARG A 304 -16.52 4.94 -9.71
C ARG A 304 -15.31 5.20 -10.59
N THR A 305 -14.33 5.90 -10.03
CA THR A 305 -13.03 6.02 -10.70
C THR A 305 -12.29 4.70 -10.57
N VAL A 306 -11.79 4.19 -11.69
CA VAL A 306 -10.94 3.01 -11.73
C VAL A 306 -9.66 3.36 -12.47
N ARG A 307 -8.53 3.00 -11.86
CA ARG A 307 -7.21 3.26 -12.41
C ARG A 307 -6.42 1.97 -12.55
N ILE A 308 -5.79 1.80 -13.71
CA ILE A 308 -4.78 0.79 -13.96
C ILE A 308 -3.42 1.46 -13.86
N VAL A 309 -2.57 0.94 -12.98
CA VAL A 309 -1.16 1.33 -12.87
C VAL A 309 -0.33 0.17 -13.40
N THR A 310 0.44 0.40 -14.45
CA THR A 310 1.26 -0.65 -15.06
C THR A 310 2.58 -0.81 -14.31
N ALA A 311 3.08 -2.05 -14.18
CA ALA A 311 4.36 -2.32 -13.54
C ALA A 311 5.52 -1.62 -14.27
N GLY A 312 6.19 -0.68 -13.60
CA GLY A 312 7.45 -0.09 -14.04
C GLY A 312 8.65 -0.76 -13.36
N ASN A 313 9.77 -0.94 -14.08
CA ASN A 313 11.09 -1.32 -13.53
C ASN A 313 11.09 -2.53 -12.56
N GLY A 314 10.31 -3.58 -12.86
CA GLY A 314 10.24 -4.78 -12.02
C GLY A 314 9.29 -4.68 -10.81
N GLY A 315 8.49 -3.61 -10.73
CA GLY A 315 7.42 -3.46 -9.74
C GLY A 315 6.16 -4.28 -10.03
N HIS A 316 5.08 -4.01 -9.29
CA HIS A 316 3.79 -4.67 -9.42
C HIS A 316 2.78 -3.75 -10.10
N SER A 317 1.92 -4.33 -10.93
CA SER A 317 0.79 -3.60 -11.51
C SER A 317 -0.29 -3.42 -10.44
N GLN A 318 -1.14 -2.40 -10.61
CA GLN A 318 -2.26 -2.15 -9.70
C GLN A 318 -3.56 -1.98 -10.48
N ILE A 319 -4.65 -2.45 -9.88
CA ILE A 319 -6.00 -1.98 -10.17
C ILE A 319 -6.48 -1.22 -8.93
N VAL A 320 -6.73 0.07 -9.08
CA VAL A 320 -7.19 0.96 -8.00
C VAL A 320 -8.64 1.31 -8.26
N VAL A 321 -9.52 1.00 -7.32
CA VAL A 321 -10.95 1.32 -7.39
C VAL A 321 -11.27 2.29 -6.27
N TYR A 322 -11.73 3.47 -6.64
CA TYR A 322 -12.18 4.49 -5.70
C TYR A 322 -13.70 4.40 -5.49
N ASN A 323 -14.17 4.76 -4.30
CA ASN A 323 -15.60 4.79 -3.99
C ASN A 323 -16.39 5.88 -4.72
#